data_AF-A0A0D2V4F2-F1
#
_entry.id   AF-A0A0D2V4F2-F1
#
_cell.length_a   1.000
_cell.length_b   1.000
_cell.length_c   1.000
_cell.angle_alpha   90.00
_cell.angle_beta   90.00
_cell.angle_gamma   90.00
#
_symmetry.space_group_name_H-M   'P 1'
#
loop_
_entity.id
_entity.type
_entity.pdbx_description
1 polymer ?
#
loop_
_entity_poly.entity_id
_entity_poly.type
_entity_poly.pdbx_seq_one_letter_code
_entity_poly.pdbx_strand_id
1 'polypeptide(L)'
;MVMREVSPLPISLLSGFSMNLYLKLVFQMEESLFAGQVVPSIAMVETYTRLLLIAPHSLFCSHFSHLAQRNASLLSKPAVTLLVLEIVNYRLLPPYR
;
A
#
# COMPACT_ATOMS: atom_id res chain seq x y z
N MET A 1 9.90 -11.51 -13.55
CA MET A 1 11.15 -11.14 -12.85
C MET A 1 10.75 -10.72 -11.43
N VAL A 2 11.24 -11.35 -10.37
CA VAL A 2 10.83 -11.03 -8.98
C VAL A 2 11.75 -9.94 -8.43
N MET A 3 11.20 -8.81 -7.99
CA MET A 3 11.99 -7.78 -7.31
C MET A 3 12.38 -8.28 -5.92
N ARG A 4 13.69 -8.37 -5.64
CA ARG A 4 14.26 -8.89 -4.37
C ARG A 4 14.69 -7.79 -3.42
N GLU A 5 13.94 -6.70 -3.37
CA GLU A 5 14.20 -5.64 -2.40
C GLU A 5 13.63 -6.04 -1.03
N VAL A 6 14.48 -6.01 -0.01
CA VAL A 6 14.16 -6.47 1.35
C VAL A 6 14.20 -5.35 2.39
N SER A 7 14.79 -4.21 2.04
CA SER A 7 14.91 -3.03 2.91
C SER A 7 13.83 -1.97 2.57
N PRO A 8 12.74 -1.87 3.35
CA PRO A 8 11.72 -0.83 3.16
C PRO A 8 12.24 0.57 3.50
N LEU A 9 11.61 1.61 2.95
CA LEU A 9 11.97 2.99 3.26
C LEU A 9 11.74 3.31 4.75
N PRO A 10 12.68 4.00 5.41
CA PRO A 10 12.58 4.32 6.84
C PRO A 10 11.45 5.33 7.09
N ILE A 11 10.77 5.20 8.23
CA ILE A 11 9.64 6.06 8.60
C ILE A 11 10.05 7.55 8.66
N SER A 12 11.29 7.83 9.08
CA SER A 12 11.86 9.18 9.17
C SER A 12 11.96 9.89 7.81
N LEU A 13 12.19 9.12 6.74
CA LEU A 13 12.20 9.65 5.37
C LEU A 13 10.77 9.91 4.90
N LEU A 14 9.86 8.96 5.15
CA LEU A 14 8.46 9.05 4.72
C LEU A 14 7.72 10.20 5.43
N SER A 15 8.01 10.44 6.71
CA SER A 15 7.42 11.56 7.47
C SER A 15 7.85 12.93 6.96
N GLY A 16 8.96 13.00 6.22
CA GLY A 16 9.44 14.25 5.60
C GLY A 16 8.74 14.60 4.28
N PHE A 17 7.83 13.76 3.79
CA PHE A 17 7.16 14.00 2.51
C PHE A 17 6.07 15.05 2.64
N SER A 18 6.00 15.93 1.63
CA SER A 18 4.83 16.78 1.44
C SER A 18 3.61 15.93 1.08
N MET A 19 2.41 16.39 1.42
CA MET A 19 1.17 15.67 1.10
C MET A 19 1.02 15.35 -0.39
N ASN A 20 1.48 16.25 -1.27
CA ASN A 20 1.44 16.02 -2.72
C ASN A 20 2.35 14.86 -3.15
N LEU A 21 3.57 14.80 -2.60
CA LEU A 21 4.50 13.71 -2.89
C LEU A 21 3.98 12.38 -2.32
N TYR A 22 3.45 12.42 -1.09
CA TYR A 22 2.80 11.28 -0.45
C TYR A 22 1.72 10.68 -1.34
N LEU A 23 0.76 11.50 -1.80
CA LEU A 23 -0.34 11.02 -2.64
C LEU A 23 0.15 10.43 -3.97
N LYS A 24 1.07 11.11 -4.65
CA LYS A 24 1.65 10.61 -5.92
C LYS A 24 2.35 9.27 -5.73
N LEU A 25 3.11 9.13 -4.65
CA LEU A 25 3.83 7.90 -4.35
C LEU A 25 2.86 6.75 -4.04
N VAL A 26 1.83 7.00 -3.22
CA VAL A 26 0.79 6.01 -2.90
C VAL A 26 0.10 5.53 -4.18
N PHE A 27 -0.34 6.43 -5.07
CA PHE A 27 -1.00 6.03 -6.30
C PHE A 27 -0.09 5.22 -7.23
N GLN A 28 1.18 5.60 -7.37
CA GLN A 28 2.14 4.86 -8.18
C GLN A 28 2.43 3.47 -7.60
N MET A 29 2.53 3.37 -6.27
CA MET A 29 2.72 2.09 -5.59
C MET A 29 1.50 1.18 -5.72
N GLU A 30 0.28 1.71 -5.63
CA GLU A 30 -0.96 0.94 -5.83
C GLU A 30 -1.02 0.33 -7.24
N GLU A 31 -0.66 1.10 -8.27
CA GLU A 31 -0.57 0.55 -9.63
C GLU A 31 0.46 -0.56 -9.73
N SER A 32 1.65 -0.38 -9.14
CA SER A 32 2.70 -1.40 -9.19
C SER A 32 2.34 -2.65 -8.38
N LEU A 33 1.71 -2.51 -7.22
CA LEU A 33 1.35 -3.61 -6.31
C LEU A 33 0.19 -4.44 -6.83
N PHE A 34 -0.82 -3.77 -7.39
CA PHE A 34 -2.10 -4.40 -7.70
C PHE A 34 -2.33 -4.58 -9.20
N ALA A 35 -1.97 -3.60 -10.02
CA ALA A 35 -2.16 -3.66 -11.48
C ALA A 35 -0.94 -4.26 -12.23
N GLY A 36 0.22 -4.31 -11.59
CA GLY A 36 1.45 -4.88 -12.15
C GLY A 36 1.36 -6.37 -12.45
N GLN A 37 2.05 -6.81 -13.52
CA GLN A 37 2.25 -8.23 -13.84
C GLN A 37 3.39 -8.88 -13.02
N VAL A 38 4.09 -8.09 -12.19
CA VAL A 38 5.28 -8.50 -11.45
C VAL A 38 4.94 -8.69 -9.98
N VAL A 39 5.45 -9.78 -9.37
CA VAL A 39 5.33 -10.02 -7.93
C VAL A 39 6.03 -8.89 -7.17
N PRO A 40 5.30 -8.13 -6.33
CA PRO A 40 5.90 -7.02 -5.60
C PRO A 40 6.90 -7.52 -4.55
N SER A 41 7.92 -6.70 -4.27
CA SER A 41 8.91 -7.00 -3.24
C SER A 41 8.34 -6.77 -1.84
N ILE A 42 8.88 -7.48 -0.85
CA ILE A 42 8.47 -7.29 0.55
C ILE A 42 8.76 -5.86 1.03
N ALA A 43 9.85 -5.25 0.56
CA ALA A 43 10.17 -3.85 0.86
C ALA A 43 9.12 -2.89 0.32
N MET A 44 8.57 -3.14 -0.87
CA MET A 44 7.52 -2.31 -1.48
C MET A 44 6.21 -2.40 -0.69
N VAL A 45 5.80 -3.62 -0.32
CA VAL A 45 4.58 -3.84 0.50
C VAL A 45 4.70 -3.14 1.87
N GLU A 46 5.85 -3.28 2.51
CA GLU A 46 6.10 -2.68 3.82
C GLU A 46 6.22 -1.15 3.75
N THR A 47 6.80 -0.61 2.67
CA THR A 47 6.85 0.84 2.44
C THR A 47 5.44 1.41 2.20
N TYR A 48 4.60 0.73 1.44
CA TYR A 48 3.19 1.12 1.23
C TYR A 48 2.41 1.12 2.54
N THR A 49 2.62 0.10 3.37
CA THR A 49 2.00 0.04 4.70
C THR A 49 2.42 1.21 5.58
N ARG A 50 3.71 1.56 5.62
CA ARG A 50 4.21 2.70 6.39
C ARG A 50 3.62 4.03 5.92
N LEU A 51 3.45 4.19 4.60
CA LEU A 51 2.75 5.35 4.05
C LEU A 51 1.32 5.42 4.58
N LEU A 52 0.56 4.32 4.53
CA LEU A 52 -0.80 4.28 5.06
C LEU A 52 -0.88 4.60 6.56
N LEU A 53 0.13 4.22 7.35
CA LEU A 53 0.21 4.53 8.79
C LEU A 53 0.52 6.01 9.09
N ILE A 54 1.26 6.69 8.22
CA ILE A 54 1.59 8.12 8.36
C ILE A 54 0.44 9.01 7.85
N ALA A 55 -0.40 8.46 6.96
CA ALA A 55 -1.53 9.18 6.39
C ALA A 55 -2.47 9.72 7.48
N PRO A 56 -3.02 10.92 7.31
CA PRO A 56 -4.10 11.36 8.19
C PRO A 56 -5.29 10.42 8.05
N HIS A 57 -5.86 10.02 9.19
CA HIS A 57 -6.93 9.02 9.27
C HIS A 57 -8.13 9.32 8.36
N SER A 58 -8.40 10.59 8.07
CA SER A 58 -9.47 11.01 7.14
C SER A 58 -9.26 10.52 5.70
N LEU A 59 -8.01 10.32 5.28
CA LEU A 59 -7.68 9.86 3.92
C LEU A 59 -7.70 8.33 3.79
N PHE A 60 -7.61 7.60 4.90
CA PHE A 60 -7.53 6.14 4.89
C PHE A 60 -8.72 5.47 4.19
N CYS A 61 -9.94 5.82 4.60
CA CYS A 61 -11.16 5.29 3.98
C CYS A 61 -11.29 5.69 2.50
N SER A 62 -10.80 6.88 2.15
CA SER A 62 -10.84 7.39 0.78
C SER A 62 -9.88 6.62 -0.13
N HIS A 63 -8.69 6.25 0.36
CA HIS A 63 -7.73 5.41 -0.36
C HIS A 63 -8.30 4.02 -0.63
N PHE A 64 -8.87 3.36 0.39
CA PHE A 64 -9.48 2.05 0.20
C PHE A 64 -10.68 2.07 -0.74
N SER A 65 -11.52 3.11 -0.65
CA SER A 65 -12.67 3.27 -1.56
C SER A 65 -12.21 3.48 -3.00
N HIS A 66 -11.19 4.32 -3.21
CA HIS A 66 -10.62 4.56 -4.53
C HIS A 66 -9.95 3.30 -5.11
N LEU A 67 -9.22 2.56 -4.27
CA LEU A 67 -8.65 1.28 -4.64
C LEU A 67 -9.73 0.28 -5.06
N ALA A 68 -10.79 0.13 -4.27
CA ALA A 68 -11.90 -0.77 -4.59
C ALA A 68 -12.63 -0.39 -5.88
N GLN A 69 -12.85 0.91 -6.12
CA GLN A 69 -13.49 1.41 -7.34
C GLN A 69 -12.62 1.19 -8.58
N ARG A 70 -11.32 1.49 -8.48
CA ARG A 70 -10.39 1.41 -9.62
C ARG A 70 -10.06 -0.03 -9.99
N ASN A 71 -10.10 -0.92 -8.99
CA ASN A 71 -9.57 -2.27 -9.08
C ASN A 71 -10.64 -3.33 -8.76
N ALA A 72 -11.89 -3.13 -9.19
CA ALA A 72 -12.99 -4.08 -9.00
C ALA A 72 -12.66 -5.50 -9.55
N SER A 73 -11.83 -5.58 -10.59
CA SER A 73 -11.33 -6.82 -11.19
C SER A 73 -10.06 -7.38 -10.54
N LEU A 74 -9.48 -6.72 -9.54
CA LEU A 74 -8.31 -7.22 -8.80
C LEU A 74 -8.70 -7.96 -7.53
N LEU A 75 -9.86 -7.65 -6.94
CA LEU A 75 -10.45 -8.43 -5.85
C LEU A 75 -10.79 -9.87 -6.27
N SER A 76 -10.94 -10.13 -7.57
CA SER A 76 -11.11 -11.47 -8.12
C SER A 76 -9.78 -12.24 -8.28
N LYS A 77 -8.62 -11.56 -8.17
CA LYS A 77 -7.32 -12.22 -8.17
C LYS A 77 -6.95 -12.62 -6.73
N PRO A 78 -6.87 -13.93 -6.41
CA PRO A 78 -6.71 -14.38 -5.03
C PRO A 78 -5.41 -13.88 -4.38
N ALA A 79 -4.32 -13.75 -5.15
CA ALA A 79 -3.04 -13.25 -4.63
C ALA A 79 -3.10 -11.78 -4.17
N VAL A 80 -3.85 -10.94 -4.90
CA VAL A 80 -4.01 -9.52 -4.55
C VAL A 80 -4.90 -9.37 -3.33
N THR A 81 -6.01 -10.12 -3.28
CA THR A 81 -6.93 -10.11 -2.15
C THR A 81 -6.26 -10.60 -0.87
N LEU A 82 -5.42 -11.64 -0.95
CA LEU A 82 -4.61 -12.12 0.18
C LEU A 82 -3.64 -11.05 0.67
N LEU A 83 -2.94 -10.35 -0.22
CA LEU A 83 -1.99 -9.30 0.14
C LEU A 83 -2.68 -8.11 0.81
N VAL A 84 -3.84 -7.69 0.30
CA VAL A 84 -4.66 -6.65 0.94
C VAL A 84 -5.13 -7.09 2.33
N LEU A 85 -5.63 -8.33 2.46
CA LEU A 85 -6.05 -8.88 3.76
C LEU A 85 -4.89 -8.96 4.74
N GLU A 86 -3.69 -9.33 4.28
CA GLU A 86 -2.50 -9.41 5.12
C GLU A 86 -2.08 -8.02 5.65
N ILE A 87 -2.06 -7.01 4.78
CA ILE A 87 -1.78 -5.62 5.17
C ILE A 87 -2.81 -5.14 6.19
N VAL A 88 -4.11 -5.35 5.90
CA VAL A 88 -5.19 -4.91 6.78
C VAL A 88 -5.11 -5.63 8.13
N ASN A 89 -4.95 -6.95 8.14
CA ASN A 89 -5.07 -7.74 9.36
C ASN A 89 -3.83 -7.67 10.26
N TYR A 90 -2.62 -7.68 9.69
CA TYR A 90 -1.38 -7.71 10.48
C TYR A 90 -0.76 -6.35 10.73
N ARG A 91 -1.01 -5.35 9.87
CA ARG A 91 -0.29 -4.07 9.95
C ARG A 91 -1.16 -2.85 10.21
N LEU A 92 -2.45 -2.90 9.83
CA LEU A 92 -3.38 -1.78 10.03
C LEU A 92 -4.44 -2.07 11.11
N LEU A 93 -4.85 -3.30 11.34
CA LEU A 93 -5.85 -3.61 12.38
C LEU A 93 -5.40 -3.34 13.82
N PRO A 94 -4.14 -3.62 14.22
CA PRO A 94 -3.70 -3.40 15.60
C PRO A 94 -3.84 -1.94 16.09
N PRO A 95 -3.55 -0.90 15.31
CA PRO A 95 -3.82 0.49 15.71
C PRO A 95 -5.28 0.95 15.59
N TYR A 96 -6.19 0.17 14.99
CA TYR A 96 -7.60 0.53 14.77
C TYR A 96 -8.60 -0.32 15.58
N ARG A 97 -8.11 -1.19 16.48
CA ARG A 97 -8.89 -1.92 17.49
C ARG A 97 -8.91 -1.16 18.80
#